data_AF-A0A8K9V8K0-F1
#
_entry.id   AF-A0A8K9V8K0-F1
#
_cell.length_a   1.000
_cell.length_b   1.000
_cell.length_c   1.000
_cell.angle_alpha   90.00
_cell.angle_beta   90.00
_cell.angle_gamma   90.00
#
_symmetry.space_group_name_H-M   'P 1'
#
loop_
_entity.id
_entity.type
_entity.pdbx_description
1 polymer ?
#
loop_
_entity_poly.entity_id
_entity_poly.type
_entity_poly.pdbx_seq_one_letter_code
_entity_poly.pdbx_strand_id
1 'polypeptide(L)'
;MRPKELSVVLRDRIVSSYRSGEGYQKMSAALKVPKNTVASIIPRWKTFGTTKTLPTAGRPTKLSNRGRRALVREVTKVTTLTELQSSSVEMGEPSRRTTISAAFHQSGLYGRVARWKPLLSKRHRTARLEFAKRHLKDSDHEKQDCHV
;
A
#
# COMPACT_ATOMS: atom_id res chain seq x y z
N MET A 1 14.54 -26.12 -0.65
CA MET A 1 14.07 -24.98 -1.47
C MET A 1 12.70 -25.35 -2.06
N ARG A 2 11.70 -24.47 -2.10
CA ARG A 2 10.40 -24.79 -2.74
C ARG A 2 10.53 -24.67 -4.26
N PRO A 3 10.00 -25.62 -5.05
CA PRO A 3 10.03 -25.55 -6.50
C PRO A 3 9.19 -24.38 -7.01
N LYS A 4 9.56 -23.84 -8.18
CA LYS A 4 8.82 -22.76 -8.85
C LYS A 4 7.39 -23.21 -9.12
N GLU A 5 6.45 -22.32 -8.82
CA GLU A 5 5.05 -22.59 -9.01
C GLU A 5 4.68 -22.75 -10.50
N LEU A 6 3.71 -23.61 -10.79
CA LEU A 6 3.17 -23.81 -12.13
C LEU A 6 2.50 -22.51 -12.62
N SER A 7 2.65 -22.18 -13.91
CA SER A 7 2.01 -21.00 -14.48
C SER A 7 0.48 -21.09 -14.41
N VAL A 8 -0.19 -19.94 -14.30
CA VAL A 8 -1.66 -19.88 -14.21
C VAL A 8 -2.31 -20.56 -15.41
N VAL A 9 -1.79 -20.29 -16.63
CA VAL A 9 -2.27 -20.90 -17.88
C VAL A 9 -2.19 -22.42 -17.84
N LEU A 10 -1.12 -23.00 -17.30
CA LEU A 10 -0.99 -24.45 -17.18
C LEU A 10 -2.00 -25.04 -16.18
N ARG A 11 -2.27 -24.35 -15.07
CA ARG A 11 -3.29 -24.77 -14.11
C ARG A 11 -4.70 -24.66 -14.67
N ASP A 12 -4.97 -23.63 -15.48
CA ASP A 12 -6.25 -23.47 -16.18
C ASP A 12 -6.48 -24.63 -17.15
N ARG A 13 -5.46 -25.01 -17.93
CA ARG A 13 -5.51 -26.20 -18.81
C ARG A 13 -5.80 -27.49 -18.04
N ILE A 14 -5.19 -27.67 -16.86
CA ILE A 14 -5.49 -28.80 -15.96
C ILE A 14 -6.98 -28.77 -15.57
N VAL A 15 -7.51 -27.63 -15.15
CA VAL A 15 -8.93 -27.53 -14.77
C VAL A 15 -9.85 -27.78 -15.98
N SER A 16 -9.53 -27.27 -17.16
CA SER A 16 -10.28 -27.52 -18.39
C SER A 16 -10.33 -29.01 -18.75
N SER A 17 -9.19 -29.70 -18.78
CA SER A 17 -9.11 -31.14 -19.03
C SER A 17 -9.90 -31.95 -17.98
N TYR A 18 -9.85 -31.55 -16.72
CA TYR A 18 -10.64 -32.19 -15.66
C TYR A 18 -12.15 -32.03 -15.89
N ARG A 19 -12.61 -30.84 -16.32
CA ARG A 19 -14.01 -30.58 -16.65
C ARG A 19 -14.49 -31.39 -17.87
N SER A 20 -13.59 -31.69 -18.80
CA SER A 20 -13.85 -32.59 -19.93
C SER A 20 -13.89 -34.08 -19.56
N GLY A 21 -13.70 -34.44 -18.28
CA GLY A 21 -13.74 -35.82 -17.80
C GLY A 21 -12.44 -36.61 -18.00
N GLU A 22 -11.32 -35.95 -18.30
CA GLU A 22 -10.05 -36.63 -18.44
C GLU A 22 -9.51 -37.12 -17.09
N GLY A 23 -9.00 -38.35 -17.05
CA GLY A 23 -8.36 -38.91 -15.86
C GLY A 23 -7.00 -38.27 -15.58
N TYR A 24 -6.60 -38.23 -14.31
CA TYR A 24 -5.36 -37.56 -13.86
C TYR A 24 -4.08 -38.03 -14.59
N GLN A 25 -4.02 -39.30 -14.99
CA GLN A 25 -2.87 -39.87 -15.69
C GLN A 25 -2.76 -39.36 -17.13
N LYS A 26 -3.91 -39.22 -17.84
CA LYS A 26 -3.94 -38.64 -19.18
C LYS A 26 -3.53 -37.18 -19.17
N MET A 27 -4.04 -36.41 -18.21
CA MET A 27 -3.69 -35.00 -18.02
C MET A 27 -2.20 -34.80 -17.71
N SER A 28 -1.65 -35.64 -16.82
CA SER A 28 -0.24 -35.62 -16.44
C SER A 28 0.67 -35.88 -17.64
N ALA A 29 0.35 -36.88 -18.46
CA ALA A 29 1.09 -37.20 -19.68
C ALA A 29 1.00 -36.08 -20.73
N ALA A 30 -0.22 -35.57 -20.99
CA ALA A 30 -0.46 -34.54 -22.00
C ALA A 30 0.25 -33.21 -21.67
N LEU A 31 0.21 -32.80 -20.41
CA LEU A 31 0.78 -31.52 -19.96
C LEU A 31 2.23 -31.64 -19.47
N LYS A 32 2.80 -32.85 -19.45
CA LYS A 32 4.13 -33.14 -18.89
C LYS A 32 4.30 -32.62 -17.46
N VAL A 33 3.24 -32.74 -16.65
CA VAL A 33 3.20 -32.31 -15.25
C VAL A 33 3.10 -33.56 -14.37
N PRO A 34 3.83 -33.67 -13.25
CA PRO A 34 3.71 -34.82 -12.36
C PRO A 34 2.28 -35.05 -11.87
N LYS A 35 1.83 -36.31 -11.80
CA LYS A 35 0.49 -36.71 -11.33
C LYS A 35 0.12 -36.10 -9.97
N ASN A 36 1.08 -36.04 -9.04
CA ASN A 36 0.88 -35.44 -7.71
C ASN A 36 0.53 -33.94 -7.79
N THR A 37 1.10 -33.22 -8.75
CA THR A 37 0.79 -31.81 -8.98
C THR A 37 -0.62 -31.65 -9.52
N VAL A 38 -1.05 -32.47 -10.50
CA VAL A 38 -2.45 -32.49 -10.98
C VAL A 38 -3.42 -32.79 -9.84
N ALA A 39 -3.10 -33.82 -9.03
CA ALA A 39 -3.92 -34.25 -7.91
C ALA A 39 -4.00 -33.22 -6.76
N SER A 40 -3.02 -32.32 -6.62
CA SER A 40 -3.09 -31.23 -5.63
C SER A 40 -3.81 -29.98 -6.13
N ILE A 41 -3.78 -29.72 -7.44
CA ILE A 41 -4.44 -28.56 -8.06
C ILE A 41 -5.96 -28.72 -8.06
N ILE A 42 -6.47 -29.91 -8.37
CA ILE A 42 -7.92 -30.13 -8.56
C ILE A 42 -8.72 -29.94 -7.26
N PRO A 43 -8.33 -30.53 -6.11
CA PRO A 43 -9.01 -30.27 -4.84
C PRO A 43 -8.93 -28.79 -4.44
N ARG A 44 -7.77 -28.15 -4.65
CA ARG A 44 -7.60 -26.72 -4.36
C ARG A 44 -8.54 -25.86 -5.21
N TRP A 45 -8.68 -26.16 -6.49
CA TRP A 45 -9.65 -25.50 -7.35
C TRP A 45 -11.10 -25.76 -6.90
N LYS A 46 -11.45 -26.98 -6.50
CA LYS A 46 -12.79 -27.28 -5.96
C LYS A 46 -13.11 -26.49 -4.69
N THR A 47 -12.13 -26.28 -3.81
CA THR A 47 -12.33 -25.53 -2.55
C THR A 47 -12.39 -24.02 -2.76
N PHE A 48 -11.48 -23.44 -3.55
CA PHE A 48 -11.34 -21.98 -3.68
C PHE A 48 -11.96 -21.39 -4.95
N GLY A 49 -12.34 -22.23 -5.92
CA GLY A 49 -12.86 -21.81 -7.23
C GLY A 49 -11.82 -21.18 -8.16
N THR A 50 -10.58 -20.97 -7.71
CA THR A 50 -9.53 -20.26 -8.44
C THR A 50 -8.31 -21.13 -8.69
N THR A 51 -7.69 -20.96 -9.86
CA THR A 51 -6.40 -21.58 -10.23
C THR A 51 -5.19 -20.73 -9.83
N LYS A 52 -5.40 -19.42 -9.64
CA LYS A 52 -4.39 -18.48 -9.15
C LYS A 52 -3.95 -18.84 -7.74
N THR A 53 -2.66 -18.68 -7.45
CA THR A 53 -2.16 -18.82 -6.08
C THR A 53 -2.71 -17.69 -5.24
N LEU A 54 -3.34 -18.01 -4.12
CA LEU A 54 -3.78 -17.00 -3.18
C LEU A 54 -2.56 -16.30 -2.56
N PRO A 55 -2.65 -14.97 -2.34
CA PRO A 55 -1.61 -14.27 -1.59
C PRO A 55 -1.50 -14.92 -0.22
N THR A 56 -0.27 -15.19 0.21
CA THR A 56 -0.04 -15.65 1.57
C THR A 56 -0.27 -14.48 2.52
N ALA A 57 -0.79 -14.75 3.72
CA ALA A 57 -1.05 -13.74 4.75
C ALA A 57 0.22 -12.98 5.19
N GLY A 58 1.41 -13.44 4.77
CA GLY A 58 2.68 -12.84 5.12
C GLY A 58 3.01 -12.99 6.60
N ARG A 59 3.95 -12.17 7.07
CA ARG A 59 4.31 -12.11 8.49
C ARG A 59 3.36 -11.14 9.20
N PRO A 60 2.80 -11.50 10.37
CA PRO A 60 2.01 -10.57 11.15
C PRO A 60 2.84 -9.33 11.53
N THR A 61 2.19 -8.18 11.52
CA THR A 61 2.80 -6.90 11.92
C THR A 61 3.09 -6.91 13.43
N LYS A 62 4.19 -6.26 13.84
CA LYS A 62 4.56 -6.17 15.26
C LYS A 62 3.62 -5.29 16.07
N LEU A 63 3.07 -4.25 15.46
CA LEU A 63 2.09 -3.36 16.08
C LEU A 63 0.69 -3.86 15.80
N SER A 64 -0.19 -3.72 16.79
CA SER A 64 -1.61 -3.98 16.58
C SER A 64 -2.25 -2.85 15.77
N ASN A 65 -3.42 -3.12 15.19
CA ASN A 65 -4.21 -2.07 14.53
C ASN A 65 -4.61 -0.95 15.50
N ARG A 66 -4.81 -1.26 16.79
CA ARG A 66 -5.13 -0.27 17.82
C ARG A 66 -3.91 0.58 18.14
N GLY A 67 -2.76 -0.03 18.40
CA GLY A 67 -1.50 0.66 18.69
C GLY A 67 -1.07 1.58 17.55
N ARG A 68 -1.18 1.11 16.30
CA ARG A 68 -0.92 1.95 15.12
C ARG A 68 -1.80 3.20 15.08
N ARG A 69 -3.11 3.06 15.29
CA ARG A 69 -4.04 4.20 15.29
C ARG A 69 -3.74 5.18 16.44
N ALA A 70 -3.35 4.67 17.60
CA ALA A 70 -2.99 5.50 18.73
C ALA A 70 -1.70 6.31 18.45
N LEU A 71 -0.67 5.67 17.89
CA LEU A 71 0.55 6.36 17.45
C LEU A 71 0.26 7.46 16.42
N VAL A 72 -0.61 7.20 15.44
CA VAL A 72 -1.00 8.21 14.43
C VAL A 72 -1.70 9.41 15.06
N ARG A 73 -2.51 9.21 16.11
CA ARG A 73 -3.13 10.31 16.85
C ARG A 73 -2.10 11.11 17.62
N GLU A 74 -1.13 10.45 18.25
CA GLU A 74 -0.11 11.11 19.05
C GLU A 74 0.86 11.97 18.21
N VAL A 75 1.16 11.60 16.97
CA VAL A 75 1.99 12.42 16.05
C VAL A 75 1.48 13.86 15.87
N THR A 76 0.18 14.10 16.06
CA THR A 76 -0.36 15.47 15.99
C THR A 76 0.07 16.35 17.16
N LYS A 77 0.47 15.74 18.28
CA LYS A 77 0.87 16.41 19.53
C LYS A 77 2.38 16.36 19.75
N VAL A 78 3.02 15.22 19.49
CA VAL A 78 4.45 14.96 19.73
C VAL A 78 5.23 14.92 18.43
N THR A 79 6.42 15.52 18.44
CA THR A 79 7.18 15.81 17.20
C THR A 79 8.30 14.83 16.95
N THR A 80 8.89 14.25 18.00
CA THR A 80 10.08 13.41 17.85
C THR A 80 9.74 11.91 17.89
N LEU A 81 10.49 11.14 17.10
CA LEU A 81 10.32 9.68 17.04
C LEU A 81 10.74 8.99 18.35
N THR A 82 11.55 9.67 19.16
CA THR A 82 11.94 9.27 20.52
C THR A 82 10.79 9.39 21.51
N GLU A 83 10.05 10.50 21.49
CA GLU A 83 8.85 10.66 22.33
C GLU A 83 7.78 9.62 21.98
N LEU A 84 7.60 9.35 20.69
CA LEU A 84 6.67 8.32 20.20
C LEU A 84 7.09 6.91 20.61
N GLN A 85 8.38 6.67 20.83
CA GLN A 85 8.84 5.39 21.35
C GLN A 85 8.44 5.24 22.82
N SER A 86 8.57 6.30 23.63
CA SER A 86 8.12 6.31 25.02
C SER A 86 6.62 6.11 25.14
N SER A 87 5.81 6.82 24.33
CA SER A 87 4.36 6.65 24.33
C SER A 87 3.94 5.24 23.90
N SER A 88 4.69 4.62 22.98
CA SER A 88 4.49 3.21 22.61
C SER A 88 4.64 2.25 23.79
N VAL A 89 5.59 2.53 24.70
CA VAL A 89 5.80 1.74 25.92
C VAL A 89 4.64 1.96 26.90
N GLU A 90 4.21 3.21 27.09
CA GLU A 90 3.06 3.55 27.95
C GLU A 90 1.75 2.88 27.47
N MET A 91 1.59 2.77 26.16
CA MET A 91 0.45 2.09 25.54
C MET A 91 0.51 0.56 25.63
N GLY A 92 1.57 -0.01 26.23
CA GLY A 92 1.76 -1.46 26.38
C GLY A 92 2.20 -2.17 25.10
N GLU A 93 2.58 -1.44 24.05
CA GLU A 93 3.10 -1.99 22.81
C GLU A 93 4.52 -1.48 22.56
N PRO A 94 5.53 -1.93 23.32
CA PRO A 94 6.90 -1.45 23.16
C PRO A 94 7.41 -1.78 21.75
N SER A 95 7.66 -0.74 20.96
CA SER A 95 8.05 -0.87 19.55
C SER A 95 9.34 -0.14 19.25
N ARG A 96 10.11 -0.66 18.29
CA ARG A 96 11.34 -0.01 17.82
C ARG A 96 10.98 1.18 16.92
N ARG A 97 11.84 2.19 16.90
CA ARG A 97 11.76 3.35 16.00
C ARG A 97 11.47 2.99 14.54
N THR A 98 12.12 1.96 14.02
CA THR A 98 11.90 1.48 12.64
C THR A 98 10.49 0.95 12.42
N THR A 99 9.91 0.26 13.40
CA THR A 99 8.52 -0.22 13.35
C THR A 99 7.53 0.95 13.34
N ILE A 100 7.77 1.96 14.18
CA ILE A 100 6.96 3.17 14.27
C ILE A 100 7.00 3.92 12.92
N SER A 101 8.19 4.13 12.36
CA SER A 101 8.37 4.77 11.05
C SER A 101 7.65 4.00 9.94
N ALA A 102 7.77 2.68 9.90
CA ALA A 102 7.07 1.85 8.93
C ALA A 102 5.53 1.97 9.06
N ALA A 103 5.02 2.06 10.29
CA ALA A 103 3.60 2.25 10.54
C ALA A 103 3.08 3.61 10.05
N PHE A 104 3.90 4.66 10.14
CA PHE A 104 3.58 5.97 9.58
C PHE A 104 3.61 5.98 8.06
N HIS A 105 4.60 5.33 7.43
CA HIS A 105 4.63 5.19 5.97
C HIS A 105 3.40 4.44 5.45
N GLN A 106 2.95 3.38 6.14
CA GLN A 106 1.69 2.70 5.81
C GLN A 106 0.45 3.60 5.93
N SER A 107 0.53 4.64 6.75
CA SER A 107 -0.54 5.63 6.97
C SER A 107 -0.36 6.89 6.10
N GLY A 108 0.63 6.92 5.20
CA GLY A 108 0.92 8.07 4.33
C GLY A 108 1.60 9.26 5.03
N LEU A 109 2.06 9.08 6.28
CA LEU A 109 2.75 10.12 7.03
C LEU A 109 4.26 9.99 6.84
N TYR A 110 4.90 11.10 6.47
CA TYR A 110 6.34 11.15 6.22
C TYR A 110 6.96 12.36 6.90
N GLY A 111 8.17 12.19 7.42
CA GLY A 111 8.98 13.31 7.89
C GLY A 111 9.28 14.27 6.73
N ARG A 112 9.08 15.57 6.97
CA ARG A 112 9.42 16.66 6.05
C ARG A 112 9.98 17.83 6.85
N VAL A 113 10.90 18.56 6.23
CA VAL A 113 11.39 19.83 6.77
C VAL A 113 10.48 20.94 6.29
N ALA A 114 9.95 21.75 7.21
CA ALA A 114 9.15 22.92 6.84
C ALA A 114 10.00 23.89 6.02
N ARG A 115 9.43 24.45 4.94
CA ARG A 115 10.10 25.49 4.16
C ARG A 115 10.21 26.76 5.00
N TRP A 116 11.37 27.41 4.94
CA TRP A 116 11.55 28.72 5.56
C TRP A 116 10.57 29.72 4.93
N LYS A 117 9.88 30.49 5.77
CA LYS A 117 8.95 31.54 5.38
C LYS A 117 9.17 32.76 6.27
N PRO A 118 9.15 33.98 5.72
CA PRO A 118 9.23 35.18 6.54
C PRO A 118 7.99 35.29 7.43
N LEU A 119 8.18 35.76 8.66
CA LEU A 119 7.07 36.03 9.58
C LEU A 119 6.30 37.26 9.11
N LEU A 120 4.99 37.11 8.93
CA LEU A 120 4.12 38.19 8.46
C LEU A 120 3.28 38.76 9.62
N SER A 121 3.43 40.07 9.84
CA SER A 121 2.51 40.83 10.69
C SER A 121 1.06 40.72 10.17
N LYS A 122 0.08 40.91 11.07
CA LYS A 122 -1.35 40.93 10.73
C LYS A 122 -1.63 41.93 9.59
N ARG A 123 -1.07 43.13 9.67
CA ARG A 123 -1.19 44.18 8.63
C ARG A 123 -0.74 43.67 7.24
N HIS A 124 0.43 43.03 7.18
CA HIS A 124 0.97 42.52 5.91
C HIS A 124 0.15 41.36 5.35
N ARG A 125 -0.40 40.49 6.22
CA ARG A 125 -1.31 39.42 5.76
C ARG A 125 -2.58 39.99 5.12
N THR A 126 -3.20 40.98 5.75
CA THR A 126 -4.42 41.61 5.23
C THR A 126 -4.15 42.34 3.91
N ALA A 127 -3.11 43.18 3.86
CA ALA A 127 -2.76 43.92 2.65
C ALA A 127 -2.42 43.00 1.46
N ARG A 128 -1.65 41.92 1.70
CA ARG A 128 -1.34 40.93 0.66
C ARG A 128 -2.59 40.19 0.17
N LEU A 129 -3.51 39.85 1.07
CA LEU A 129 -4.77 39.20 0.72
C LEU A 129 -5.66 40.12 -0.14
N GLU A 130 -5.81 41.38 0.25
CA GLU A 130 -6.57 42.36 -0.53
C GLU A 130 -5.96 42.61 -1.90
N PHE A 131 -4.64 42.74 -1.97
CA PHE A 131 -3.91 42.89 -3.23
C PHE A 131 -4.18 41.70 -4.17
N ALA A 132 -4.03 40.47 -3.68
CA ALA A 132 -4.28 39.26 -4.47
C ALA A 132 -5.74 39.16 -4.95
N LYS A 133 -6.70 39.59 -4.13
CA LYS A 133 -8.13 39.61 -4.53
C LYS A 133 -8.42 40.63 -5.63
N ARG A 134 -7.81 41.83 -5.55
CA ARG A 134 -8.02 42.91 -6.54
C ARG A 134 -7.47 42.53 -7.92
N HIS A 135 -6.32 41.83 -7.96
CA HIS A 135 -5.62 41.50 -9.20
C HIS A 135 -5.84 40.03 -9.65
N LEU A 136 -6.93 39.38 -9.22
CA LEU A 136 -7.21 37.98 -9.56
C LEU A 136 -7.55 37.78 -11.06
N LYS A 137 -7.97 38.85 -11.75
CA LYS A 137 -8.41 38.82 -13.16
C LYS A 137 -7.40 39.42 -14.14
N ASP A 138 -6.37 40.09 -13.64
CA ASP A 138 -5.37 40.75 -14.49
C ASP A 138 -4.45 39.72 -15.18
N SER A 139 -4.41 38.48 -14.67
CA SER A 139 -3.62 37.37 -15.21
C SER A 139 -4.20 36.71 -16.47
N ASP A 140 -5.45 37.01 -16.85
CA ASP A 140 -6.10 36.38 -18.01
C ASP A 140 -5.94 37.18 -19.33
N HIS A 141 -5.46 38.42 -19.26
CA HIS A 141 -5.41 39.34 -20.41
C HIS A 141 -4.06 39.42 -21.14
N GLU A 142 -2.98 38.82 -20.63
CA GLU A 142 -1.64 38.95 -21.24
C GLU A 142 -1.29 37.90 -22.32
N LYS A 143 -2.21 36.99 -22.69
CA LYS A 143 -1.94 35.96 -23.72
C LYS A 143 -2.46 36.28 -25.12
N GLN A 144 -3.09 37.44 -25.34
CA GLN A 144 -3.73 37.75 -26.63
C GLN A 144 -2.90 38.63 -27.58
N ASP A 145 -1.84 39.30 -27.11
CA ASP A 145 -1.16 40.36 -27.88
C ASP A 145 0.26 39.98 -28.34
N CYS A 146 0.41 38.81 -28.95
CA CYS A 146 1.58 38.49 -29.78
C CYS A 146 1.19 37.80 -31.10
N HIS A 147 0.43 38.54 -31.91
CA HIS A 147 0.33 38.32 -33.35
C HIS A 147 0.14 39.66 -34.10
N VAL A 148 1.25 40.36 -34.35
CA VAL A 148 1.50 41.14 -35.57
C VAL A 148 2.98 41.03 -35.87
#